data_AF-A0A0D3CF74-F1
#
_entry.id   AF-A0A0D3CF74-F1
#
_cell.length_a   1.000
_cell.length_b   1.000
_cell.length_c   1.000
_cell.angle_alpha   90.00
_cell.angle_beta   90.00
_cell.angle_gamma   90.00
#
_symmetry.space_group_name_H-M   'P 1'
#
loop_
_entity.id
_entity.type
_entity.pdbx_description
1 polymer ?
#
loop_
_entity_poly.entity_id
_entity_poly.type
_entity_poly.pdbx_seq_one_letter_code
_entity_poly.pdbx_strand_id
1 'polypeptide(L)'
;MSVAQLVQQPSREHLLYLTPCPKGRRRTWFNRSGNGIIAWINRMMYSNLSKGHPTFTHFPTEDQEMWFRQFAQECTWNPDHTNFIRDAFVHKVVDNFGKQIFEWKQKWLINKVPKSFNNTV
;
A
#
# COMPACT_ATOMS: atom_id res chain seq x y z
N MET A 1 1.62 19.70 -3.31
CA MET A 1 2.67 18.86 -3.93
C MET A 1 2.03 17.62 -4.52
N SER A 2 2.23 17.34 -5.81
CA SER A 2 1.74 16.11 -6.45
C SER A 2 2.67 14.93 -6.16
N VAL A 3 2.19 13.70 -6.34
CA VAL A 3 3.04 12.51 -6.18
C VAL A 3 4.16 12.47 -7.22
N ALA A 4 3.91 12.92 -8.44
CA ALA A 4 4.94 13.04 -9.48
C ALA A 4 6.08 13.99 -9.05
N GLN A 5 5.75 15.11 -8.41
CA GLN A 5 6.74 16.03 -7.84
C GLN A 5 7.47 15.40 -6.63
N LEU A 6 6.76 14.63 -5.79
CA LEU A 6 7.34 14.00 -4.61
C LEU A 6 8.43 12.98 -4.96
N VAL A 7 8.19 12.13 -5.97
CA VAL A 7 9.15 11.09 -6.37
C VAL A 7 10.36 11.62 -7.13
N GLN A 8 10.27 12.85 -7.65
CA GLN A 8 11.38 13.56 -8.29
C GLN A 8 12.29 14.29 -7.30
N GLN A 9 11.96 14.34 -6.00
CA GLN A 9 12.81 15.03 -5.04
C GLN A 9 14.22 14.41 -4.99
N PRO A 10 15.27 15.24 -4.81
CA PRO A 10 16.62 14.74 -4.65
C PRO A 10 16.75 13.87 -3.40
N SER A 11 17.82 13.06 -3.33
CA SER A 11 18.15 12.20 -2.19
C SER A 11 17.20 11.00 -1.98
N ARG A 12 16.43 10.61 -3.01
CA ARG A 12 15.55 9.43 -2.98
C ARG A 12 16.17 8.16 -3.58
N GLU A 13 17.43 8.20 -4.01
CA GLU A 13 18.17 7.07 -4.60
C GLU A 13 18.38 5.87 -3.66
N HIS A 14 18.20 6.09 -2.35
CA HIS A 14 18.25 5.02 -1.35
C HIS A 14 16.94 4.23 -1.25
N LEU A 15 15.82 4.77 -1.73
CA LEU A 15 14.50 4.16 -1.67
C LEU A 15 14.34 3.01 -2.68
N LEU A 16 13.32 2.19 -2.47
CA LEU A 16 12.96 1.14 -3.43
C LEU A 16 12.46 1.76 -4.75
N TYR A 17 13.11 1.40 -5.85
CA TYR A 17 12.72 1.84 -7.18
C TYR A 17 11.63 0.92 -7.73
N LEU A 18 10.42 1.45 -7.87
CA LEU A 18 9.27 0.70 -8.34
C LEU A 18 9.21 0.72 -9.87
N THR A 19 9.21 -0.45 -10.50
CA THR A 19 9.15 -0.59 -11.95
C THR A 19 8.46 -1.90 -12.36
N PRO A 20 7.70 -1.93 -13.47
CA PRO A 20 7.02 -3.15 -13.92
C PRO A 20 7.98 -4.29 -14.26
N CYS A 21 9.19 -3.95 -14.70
CA CYS A 21 10.23 -4.89 -15.11
C CYS A 21 11.49 -4.71 -14.24
N PRO A 22 11.46 -5.12 -12.95
CA PRO A 22 12.57 -4.89 -12.04
C PRO A 22 13.79 -5.74 -12.41
N LYS A 23 14.89 -5.07 -12.76
CA LYS A 23 16.20 -5.69 -13.01
C LYS A 23 17.24 -5.15 -12.02
N GLY A 24 17.97 -6.04 -11.34
CA GLY A 24 19.02 -5.67 -10.39
C GLY A 24 18.56 -5.43 -8.95
N ARG A 25 19.47 -4.89 -8.12
CA ARG A 25 19.24 -4.59 -6.70
C ARG A 25 18.41 -3.31 -6.53
N ARG A 26 17.65 -3.23 -5.42
CA ARG A 26 16.77 -2.09 -5.05
C ARG A 26 15.65 -1.74 -6.05
N ARG A 27 15.40 -2.58 -7.05
CA ARG A 27 14.24 -2.45 -7.94
C ARG A 27 13.18 -3.49 -7.59
N THR A 28 11.91 -3.13 -7.61
CA THR A 28 10.84 -4.07 -7.25
C THR A 28 9.54 -3.77 -7.99
N TRP A 29 8.59 -4.69 -7.85
CA TRP A 29 7.21 -4.55 -8.29
C TRP A 29 6.26 -5.17 -7.27
N PHE A 30 4.99 -4.79 -7.29
CA PHE A 30 3.97 -5.18 -6.29
C PHE A 30 3.90 -6.69 -5.99
N ASN A 31 4.17 -7.56 -6.98
CA ASN A 31 4.05 -9.01 -6.85
C ASN A 31 5.38 -9.72 -6.57
N ARG A 32 6.48 -8.98 -6.39
CA ARG A 32 7.78 -9.57 -6.02
C ARG A 32 7.75 -10.02 -4.55
N SER A 33 8.09 -11.27 -4.28
CA SER A 33 8.19 -11.77 -2.90
C SER A 33 9.31 -11.05 -2.11
N GLY A 34 9.11 -10.90 -0.80
CA GLY A 34 10.12 -10.34 0.10
C GLY A 34 10.44 -8.85 -0.07
N ASN A 35 9.65 -8.10 -0.85
CA ASN A 35 9.90 -6.68 -1.12
C ASN A 35 9.36 -5.71 -0.06
N GLY A 36 8.68 -6.20 0.98
CA GLY A 36 8.11 -5.38 2.05
C GLY A 36 6.87 -4.56 1.68
N ILE A 37 6.42 -4.54 0.41
CA ILE A 37 5.27 -3.73 -0.04
C ILE A 37 3.99 -4.19 0.67
N ILE A 38 3.75 -5.50 0.78
CA ILE A 38 2.57 -6.03 1.48
C ILE A 38 2.59 -5.64 2.96
N ALA A 39 3.75 -5.76 3.62
CA ALA A 39 3.89 -5.36 5.02
C ALA A 39 3.63 -3.86 5.21
N TRP A 40 4.00 -3.03 4.23
CA TRP A 40 3.72 -1.61 4.24
C TRP A 40 2.24 -1.29 4.01
N ILE A 41 1.59 -1.92 3.03
CA ILE A 41 0.13 -1.79 2.82
C ILE A 41 -0.62 -2.19 4.09
N ASN A 42 -0.21 -3.29 4.73
CA ASN A 42 -0.76 -3.71 6.01
C ASN A 42 -0.61 -2.64 7.08
N ARG A 43 0.58 -2.06 7.25
CA ARG A 43 0.81 -0.97 8.22
C ARG A 43 -0.14 0.21 8.00
N MET A 44 -0.29 0.67 6.76
CA MET A 44 -1.26 1.72 6.44
C MET A 44 -2.70 1.33 6.76
N MET A 45 -3.10 0.10 6.42
CA MET A 45 -4.45 -0.37 6.77
C MET A 45 -4.67 -0.25 8.27
N TYR A 46 -3.73 -0.72 9.09
CA TYR A 46 -3.89 -0.67 10.54
C TYR A 46 -3.82 0.75 11.12
N SER A 47 -3.03 1.65 10.55
CA SER A 47 -2.84 3.00 11.10
C SER A 47 -3.88 4.02 10.61
N ASN A 48 -4.36 3.88 9.38
CA ASN A 48 -5.15 4.92 8.71
C ASN A 48 -6.63 4.54 8.55
N LEU A 49 -7.04 3.32 8.89
CA LEU A 49 -8.45 2.93 8.95
C LEU A 49 -9.11 3.53 10.19
N SER A 50 -9.75 4.69 10.03
CA SER A 50 -10.57 5.30 11.10
C SER A 50 -11.93 4.62 11.26
N LYS A 51 -12.47 4.03 10.18
CA LYS A 51 -13.76 3.34 10.15
C LYS A 51 -13.73 2.13 9.22
N GLY A 52 -14.64 1.20 9.45
CA GLY A 52 -14.82 0.04 8.56
C GLY A 52 -15.36 0.48 7.19
N HIS A 53 -14.76 -0.05 6.12
CA HIS A 53 -15.19 0.17 4.75
C HIS A 53 -15.35 -1.18 4.03
N PRO A 54 -16.36 -1.34 3.14
CA PRO A 54 -16.56 -2.60 2.41
C PRO A 54 -15.38 -2.96 1.49
N THR A 55 -14.83 -1.96 0.79
CA THR A 55 -13.63 -2.09 -0.07
C THR A 55 -12.85 -0.77 -0.07
N PHE A 56 -11.58 -0.82 -0.48
CA PHE A 56 -10.74 0.37 -0.62
C PHE A 56 -11.32 1.40 -1.61
N THR A 57 -12.00 0.98 -2.66
CA THR A 57 -12.62 1.90 -3.64
C THR A 57 -13.77 2.74 -3.08
N HIS A 58 -14.34 2.34 -1.94
CA HIS A 58 -15.36 3.14 -1.23
C HIS A 58 -14.74 4.20 -0.30
N PHE A 59 -13.42 4.30 -0.21
CA PHE A 59 -12.77 5.34 0.55
C PHE A 59 -12.96 6.68 -0.18
N PRO A 60 -13.11 7.80 0.55
CA PRO A 60 -12.98 9.13 -0.02
C PRO A 60 -11.73 9.22 -0.90
N THR A 61 -11.83 9.90 -2.04
CA THR A 61 -10.70 10.08 -2.97
C THR A 61 -9.48 10.70 -2.26
N GLU A 62 -9.73 11.58 -1.29
CA GLU A 62 -8.68 12.19 -0.47
C GLU A 62 -7.90 11.16 0.36
N ASP A 63 -8.57 10.18 0.96
CA ASP A 63 -7.92 9.11 1.72
C ASP A 63 -7.12 8.19 0.79
N GLN A 64 -7.66 7.87 -0.39
CA GLN A 64 -6.93 7.10 -1.40
C GLN A 64 -5.67 7.84 -1.87
N GLU A 65 -5.78 9.15 -2.09
CA GLU A 65 -4.62 10.00 -2.41
C GLU A 65 -3.61 10.07 -1.27
N MET A 66 -4.08 10.22 -0.02
CA MET A 66 -3.22 10.26 1.17
C MET A 66 -2.39 8.98 1.28
N TRP A 67 -3.03 7.83 1.11
CA TRP A 67 -2.35 6.53 1.15
C TRP A 67 -1.33 6.40 0.01
N PHE A 68 -1.69 6.83 -1.20
CA PHE A 68 -0.77 6.80 -2.34
C PHE A 68 0.43 7.75 -2.13
N ARG A 69 0.23 8.92 -1.51
CA ARG A 69 1.30 9.85 -1.15
C ARG A 69 2.21 9.26 -0.07
N GLN A 70 1.65 8.59 0.93
CA GLN A 70 2.46 7.92 1.96
C GLN A 70 3.28 6.77 1.35
N PHE A 71 2.74 6.07 0.35
CA PHE A 71 3.46 5.02 -0.37
C PHE A 71 4.64 5.58 -1.14
N ALA A 72 4.39 6.71 -1.80
CA ALA A 72 5.41 7.47 -2.48
C ALA A 72 6.49 8.01 -1.54
N GLN A 73 6.33 7.97 -0.19
CA GLN A 73 7.42 8.30 0.73
C GLN A 73 8.46 7.18 0.88
N GLU A 74 8.05 5.92 0.79
CA GLU A 74 8.94 4.76 0.97
C GLU A 74 9.56 4.24 -0.33
N CYS A 75 9.00 4.69 -1.46
CA CYS A 75 9.39 4.25 -2.78
C CYS A 75 9.70 5.46 -3.68
N THR A 76 10.36 5.20 -4.80
CA THR A 76 10.52 6.16 -5.90
C THR A 76 10.30 5.45 -7.23
N TRP A 77 10.02 6.20 -8.29
CA TRP A 77 9.78 5.68 -9.63
C TRP A 77 9.92 6.77 -10.69
N ASN A 78 9.92 6.39 -11.97
CA ASN A 78 9.82 7.38 -13.04
C ASN A 78 8.47 8.11 -12.95
N PRO A 79 8.45 9.45 -12.74
CA PRO A 79 7.24 10.26 -12.64
C PRO A 79 6.26 10.08 -13.81
N ASP A 80 6.74 9.79 -15.03
CA ASP A 80 5.91 9.51 -16.21
C ASP A 80 5.00 8.28 -16.01
N HIS A 81 5.39 7.37 -15.11
CA HIS A 81 4.64 6.16 -14.79
C HIS A 81 3.71 6.35 -13.57
N THR A 82 3.55 7.57 -13.04
CA THR A 82 2.80 7.78 -11.78
C THR A 82 1.37 7.28 -11.85
N ASN A 83 0.65 7.51 -12.96
CA ASN A 83 -0.73 7.04 -13.10
C ASN A 83 -0.79 5.50 -13.20
N PHE A 84 0.08 4.89 -14.00
CA PHE A 84 0.18 3.45 -14.11
C PHE A 84 0.49 2.77 -12.76
N ILE A 85 1.40 3.37 -11.99
CA ILE A 85 1.76 2.89 -10.65
C ILE A 85 0.61 3.10 -9.66
N ARG A 86 -0.15 4.19 -9.78
CA ARG A 86 -1.35 4.43 -8.97
C ARG A 86 -2.39 3.35 -9.21
N ASP A 87 -2.67 3.01 -10.46
CA ASP A 87 -3.65 1.96 -10.78
C ASP A 87 -3.20 0.61 -10.21
N ALA A 88 -1.94 0.25 -10.42
CA ALA A 88 -1.35 -0.96 -9.86
C ALA A 88 -1.36 -0.97 -8.31
N PHE A 89 -1.14 0.19 -7.69
CA PHE A 89 -1.25 0.38 -6.25
C PHE A 89 -2.67 0.12 -5.75
N VAL A 90 -3.68 0.76 -6.37
CA VAL A 90 -5.09 0.58 -6.02
C VAL A 90 -5.49 -0.88 -6.13
N HIS A 91 -5.15 -1.55 -7.25
CA HIS A 91 -5.42 -2.98 -7.42
C HIS A 91 -4.77 -3.82 -6.32
N LYS A 92 -3.52 -3.51 -5.96
CA LYS A 92 -2.82 -4.25 -4.91
C LYS A 92 -3.45 -4.03 -3.52
N VAL A 93 -3.85 -2.81 -3.20
CA VAL A 93 -4.50 -2.49 -1.93
C VAL A 93 -5.87 -3.17 -1.84
N VAL A 94 -6.67 -3.15 -2.91
CA VAL A 94 -7.98 -3.83 -2.96
C VAL A 94 -7.83 -5.34 -2.71
N ASP A 95 -6.91 -6.00 -3.42
CA ASP A 95 -6.64 -7.44 -3.25
C ASP A 95 -6.21 -7.76 -1.82
N ASN A 96 -5.29 -6.96 -1.26
CA ASN A 96 -4.75 -7.19 0.06
C ASN A 96 -5.78 -6.91 1.18
N PHE A 97 -6.57 -5.85 1.04
CA PHE A 97 -7.66 -5.52 1.95
C PHE A 97 -8.73 -6.61 1.98
N GLY A 98 -9.14 -7.10 0.80
CA GLY A 98 -10.09 -8.20 0.69
C GLY A 98 -9.61 -9.48 1.37
N LYS A 99 -8.35 -9.86 1.13
CA LYS A 99 -7.70 -11.00 1.81
C LYS A 99 -7.67 -10.80 3.32
N GLN A 100 -7.33 -9.60 3.79
CA GLN A 100 -7.25 -9.31 5.22
C GLN A 100 -8.60 -9.41 5.92
N ILE A 101 -9.66 -8.84 5.33
CA ILE A 101 -11.03 -8.96 5.85
C ILE A 101 -11.46 -10.42 5.88
N PHE A 102 -11.18 -11.18 4.82
CA PHE A 102 -11.52 -12.60 4.77
C PHE A 102 -10.84 -13.37 5.91
N GLU A 103 -9.53 -13.17 6.11
CA GLU A 103 -8.79 -13.79 7.23
C GLU A 103 -9.36 -13.44 8.60
N TRP A 104 -9.78 -12.18 8.80
CA TRP A 104 -10.41 -11.76 10.06
C TRP A 104 -11.74 -12.48 10.30
N LYS A 105 -12.58 -12.55 9.27
CA LYS A 105 -13.85 -13.30 9.33
C LYS A 105 -13.62 -14.75 9.70
N GLN A 106 -12.65 -15.42 9.08
CA GLN A 106 -12.32 -16.82 9.39
C GLN A 106 -11.89 -17.01 10.85
N LYS A 107 -11.13 -16.07 11.41
CA LYS A 107 -10.70 -16.14 12.83
C LYS A 107 -11.85 -15.91 13.79
N TRP A 108 -12.74 -14.96 13.50
CA TRP A 108 -13.94 -14.73 14.32
C TRP A 108 -14.88 -15.94 14.34
N LEU A 109 -15.04 -16.64 13.21
CA LEU A 109 -15.87 -17.86 13.14
C LEU A 109 -15.38 -18.97 14.09
N ILE A 110 -14.11 -18.97 14.47
CA ILE A 110 -13.51 -19.93 15.40
C ILE A 110 -13.16 -19.30 16.76
N ASN A 111 -13.78 -18.16 17.10
CA ASN A 111 -13.56 -17.40 18.34
C ASN A 111 -12.08 -17.04 18.62
N LYS A 112 -11.29 -16.81 17.56
CA LYS A 112 -9.91 -16.31 17.67
C LYS A 112 -9.83 -14.83 17.32
N VAL A 113 -9.01 -14.08 18.06
CA VAL A 113 -8.72 -12.68 17.77
C VAL A 113 -7.74 -12.59 16.59
N PRO A 114 -8.03 -11.77 15.56
CA PRO A 114 -7.07 -11.52 14.50
C PRO A 114 -5.80 -10.84 15.03
N LYS A 115 -4.63 -11.33 14.60
CA LYS A 115 -3.37 -10.61 14.79
C LYS A 115 -3.50 -9.24 14.11
N SER A 116 -2.89 -8.21 14.72
CA SER A 116 -2.78 -6.82 14.27
C SER A 116 -4.00 -5.89 14.37
N PHE A 117 -5.11 -6.29 14.99
CA PHE A 117 -6.05 -5.29 15.52
C PHE A 117 -5.43 -4.66 16.78
N ASN A 118 -4.89 -3.45 16.69
CA ASN A 118 -4.45 -2.72 17.88
C ASN A 118 -5.69 -2.33 18.70
N ASN A 119 -5.88 -2.97 19.85
CA ASN A 119 -7.00 -2.70 20.77
C ASN A 119 -6.77 -1.52 21.72
N THR A 120 -5.75 -0.69 21.50
CA THR A 120 -5.58 0.54 22.29
C THR A 120 -6.36 1.66 21.63
N VAL A 121 -7.63 1.75 22.08
CA VAL A 121 -8.45 2.97 22.09
C VAL A 121 -7.83 3.96 23.08
#